data_AF-A0A8H9F7J1-F1
#
_entry.id   AF-A0A8H9F7J1-F1
#
_cell.length_a   1.000
_cell.length_b   1.000
_cell.length_c   1.000
_cell.angle_alpha   90.00
_cell.angle_beta   90.00
_cell.angle_gamma   90.00
#
_symmetry.space_group_name_H-M   'P 1'
#
loop_
_entity.id
_entity.type
_entity.pdbx_description
1 polymer ?
#
loop_
_entity_poly.entity_id
_entity_poly.type
_entity_poly.pdbx_seq_one_letter_code
_entity_poly.pdbx_strand_id
1 'polypeptide(L)'
;MPTKKLLSISEFAKIAQTTRRTLIFYDQKDIFKPAKIAENGYRYYSYGQLYQIGFILGLRDLGLSVEEIKDYLSDDSSDALNKKLIPLRQKIEQRIQNL
;
A
#
# COMPACT_ATOMS: atom_id res chain seq x y z
N MET A 1 20.90 -17.01 -3.73
CA MET A 1 19.85 -16.02 -3.41
C MET A 1 19.21 -15.59 -4.72
N PRO A 2 17.91 -15.79 -4.97
CA PRO A 2 17.33 -15.36 -6.23
C PRO A 2 17.45 -13.84 -6.30
N THR A 3 17.97 -13.34 -7.41
CA THR A 3 18.14 -11.91 -7.69
C THR A 3 16.85 -11.16 -7.37
N LYS A 4 16.95 -10.08 -6.58
CA LYS A 4 15.82 -9.21 -6.26
C LYS A 4 15.32 -8.56 -7.55
N LYS A 5 14.43 -9.25 -8.26
CA LYS A 5 13.94 -8.81 -9.57
C LYS A 5 13.21 -7.49 -9.36
N LEU A 6 13.78 -6.43 -9.92
CA LEU A 6 13.21 -5.10 -9.92
C LEU A 6 12.29 -4.95 -11.12
N LEU A 7 11.16 -4.32 -10.90
CA LEU A 7 10.10 -4.01 -11.85
C LEU A 7 10.08 -2.50 -12.04
N SER A 8 9.97 -2.05 -13.28
CA SER A 8 9.65 -0.66 -13.56
C SER A 8 8.30 -0.29 -12.95
N ILE A 9 8.06 1.01 -12.74
CA ILE A 9 6.76 1.50 -12.24
C ILE A 9 5.57 1.01 -13.08
N SER A 10 5.74 0.87 -14.40
CA SER A 10 4.68 0.40 -15.30
C SER A 10 4.38 -1.08 -15.11
N GLU A 11 5.41 -1.91 -15.01
CA GLU A 11 5.25 -3.36 -14.78
C GLU A 11 4.67 -3.64 -13.40
N PHE A 12 5.17 -2.93 -12.37
CA PHE A 12 4.67 -3.07 -11.02
C PHE A 12 3.21 -2.64 -10.91
N ALA A 13 2.84 -1.50 -11.50
CA ALA A 13 1.45 -1.03 -11.53
C ALA A 13 0.51 -2.04 -12.19
N LYS A 14 0.94 -2.66 -13.31
CA LYS A 14 0.17 -3.70 -14.01
C LYS A 14 -0.08 -4.92 -13.12
N ILE A 15 0.95 -5.42 -12.44
CA ILE A 15 0.84 -6.60 -11.57
C ILE A 15 0.01 -6.28 -10.32
N ALA A 16 0.21 -5.11 -9.72
CA ALA A 16 -0.52 -4.65 -8.55
C ALA A 16 -1.94 -4.13 -8.87
N GLN A 17 -2.39 -4.23 -10.13
CA GLN A 17 -3.71 -3.78 -10.60
C GLN A 17 -4.01 -2.32 -10.18
N THR A 18 -3.01 -1.45 -10.30
CA THR A 18 -3.11 -0.02 -9.97
C THR A 18 -2.49 0.84 -11.08
N THR A 19 -2.38 2.15 -10.84
CA THR A 19 -1.81 3.07 -11.83
C THR A 19 -0.43 3.58 -11.41
N ARG A 20 0.37 3.99 -12.39
CA ARG A 20 1.63 4.71 -12.14
C ARG A 20 1.40 5.96 -11.27
N ARG A 21 0.28 6.66 -11.49
CA ARG A 21 -0.10 7.86 -10.73
C ARG A 21 -0.31 7.52 -9.25
N THR A 22 -0.98 6.41 -8.95
CA THR A 22 -1.19 5.93 -7.58
C THR A 22 0.13 5.65 -6.87
N LEU A 23 1.06 4.96 -7.54
CA LEU A 23 2.38 4.65 -6.97
C LEU A 23 3.22 5.91 -6.72
N ILE A 24 3.19 6.88 -7.64
CA ILE A 24 3.87 8.18 -7.44
C ILE A 24 3.23 8.95 -6.29
N PHE A 25 1.91 8.96 -6.21
CA PHE A 25 1.18 9.63 -5.13
C PHE A 25 1.55 9.04 -3.76
N TYR A 26 1.57 7.72 -3.62
CA TYR A 26 1.95 7.09 -2.34
C TYR A 26 3.43 7.26 -2.00
N ASP A 27 4.32 7.33 -2.99
CA ASP A 27 5.71 7.72 -2.78
C ASP A 27 5.78 9.16 -2.22
N GLN A 28 5.08 10.11 -2.85
CA GLN A 28 5.05 11.51 -2.40
C GLN A 28 4.43 11.70 -1.00
N LYS A 29 3.55 10.80 -0.56
CA LYS A 29 2.93 10.84 0.77
C LYS A 29 3.69 10.07 1.86
N ASP A 30 4.85 9.48 1.50
CA ASP A 30 5.66 8.61 2.36
C ASP A 30 4.93 7.35 2.84
N ILE A 31 4.00 6.84 2.03
CA ILE A 31 3.21 5.64 2.35
C ILE A 31 3.82 4.40 1.72
N PHE A 32 4.29 4.53 0.48
CA PHE A 32 4.86 3.40 -0.26
C PHE A 32 5.99 3.87 -1.17
N LYS A 33 7.22 3.51 -0.81
CA LYS A 33 8.44 3.95 -1.51
C LYS A 33 8.91 2.92 -2.55
N PRO A 34 9.50 3.37 -3.67
CA PRO A 34 10.21 2.45 -4.56
C PRO A 34 11.41 1.81 -3.84
N ALA A 35 11.74 0.57 -4.19
CA ALA A 35 12.96 -0.08 -3.69
C ALA A 35 14.23 0.60 -4.21
N LYS A 36 14.16 1.26 -5.38
CA LYS A 36 15.27 2.01 -5.96
C LYS A 36 14.74 3.17 -6.80
N ILE A 37 15.37 4.34 -6.64
CA ILE A 37 15.28 5.45 -7.59
C ILE A 37 16.62 5.49 -8.32
N ALA A 38 16.60 5.34 -9.65
CA ALA A 38 17.80 5.44 -10.48
C ALA A 38 18.22 6.91 -10.64
N GLU A 39 19.45 7.16 -11.07
CA GLU A 39 20.01 8.51 -11.26
C GLU A 39 19.18 9.39 -12.21
N ASN A 40 18.54 8.77 -13.20
CA ASN A 40 17.63 9.43 -14.14
C ASN A 40 16.19 9.63 -13.57
N GLY A 41 15.97 9.39 -12.29
CA GLY A 41 14.69 9.55 -11.61
C GLY A 41 13.68 8.41 -11.82
N TYR A 42 14.06 7.34 -12.53
CA TYR A 42 13.17 6.20 -12.73
C TYR A 42 13.00 5.40 -11.44
N ARG A 43 11.75 5.05 -11.14
CA ARG A 43 11.35 4.29 -9.96
C ARG A 43 11.26 2.80 -10.28
N TYR A 44 11.86 2.00 -9.41
CA TYR A 44 11.85 0.56 -9.47
C TYR A 44 11.37 -0.04 -8.16
N TYR A 45 10.54 -1.07 -8.27
CA TYR A 45 9.91 -1.78 -7.17
C TYR A 45 10.32 -3.24 -7.21
N SER A 46 10.45 -3.88 -6.06
CA SER A 46 10.75 -5.32 -6.02
C SER A 46 9.46 -6.15 -5.94
N TYR A 47 9.50 -7.40 -6.42
CA TYR A 47 8.38 -8.34 -6.25
C TYR A 47 7.91 -8.47 -4.79
N GLY A 48 8.83 -8.41 -3.82
CA GLY A 48 8.49 -8.49 -2.39
C GLY A 48 7.62 -7.33 -1.90
N GLN A 49 7.51 -6.23 -2.66
CA GLN A 49 6.64 -5.11 -2.30
C GLN A 49 5.19 -5.28 -2.80
N LEU A 50 4.89 -6.32 -3.57
CA LEU A 50 3.52 -6.58 -4.06
C LEU A 50 2.54 -6.82 -2.91
N TYR A 51 2.96 -7.54 -1.87
CA TYR A 51 2.13 -7.74 -0.68
C TYR A 51 1.82 -6.41 0.02
N GLN A 52 2.84 -5.57 0.21
CA GLN A 52 2.69 -4.28 0.88
C GLN A 52 1.73 -3.34 0.13
N ILE A 53 1.88 -3.19 -1.20
CA ILE A 53 0.98 -2.34 -1.96
C ILE A 53 -0.44 -2.91 -2.02
N GLY A 54 -0.59 -4.23 -2.14
CA GLY A 54 -1.89 -4.89 -2.14
C GLY A 54 -2.66 -4.63 -0.85
N PHE A 55 -1.96 -4.69 0.29
CA PHE A 55 -2.55 -4.37 1.59
C PHE A 55 -2.99 -2.90 1.68
N ILE A 56 -2.15 -1.95 1.25
CA ILE A 56 -2.48 -0.52 1.23
C ILE A 56 -3.72 -0.23 0.36
N LEU A 57 -3.78 -0.83 -0.83
CA LEU A 57 -4.91 -0.70 -1.74
C LEU A 57 -6.18 -1.29 -1.12
N GLY A 58 -6.09 -2.45 -0.47
CA GLY A 58 -7.21 -3.04 0.27
C GLY A 58 -7.76 -2.12 1.37
N LEU A 59 -6.90 -1.47 2.16
CA LEU A 59 -7.33 -0.49 3.16
C LEU A 59 -8.04 0.72 2.51
N ARG A 60 -7.53 1.19 1.37
CA ARG A 60 -8.15 2.28 0.61
C ARG A 60 -9.52 1.89 0.07
N ASP A 61 -9.67 0.66 -0.40
CA ASP A 61 -10.93 0.10 -0.89
C ASP A 61 -11.94 -0.01 0.26
N LEU A 62 -11.49 -0.39 1.46
CA LEU A 62 -12.28 -0.38 2.70
C LEU A 62 -12.67 1.03 3.19
N GLY A 63 -12.22 2.08 2.50
CA GLY A 63 -12.65 3.45 2.72
C GLY A 63 -11.75 4.24 3.67
N LEU A 64 -10.58 3.74 4.04
CA LEU A 64 -9.65 4.48 4.89
C LEU A 64 -9.00 5.61 4.11
N SER A 65 -8.93 6.80 4.71
CA SER A 65 -8.19 7.96 4.22
C SER A 65 -6.70 7.65 4.08
N VAL A 66 -6.01 8.47 3.29
CA VAL A 66 -4.56 8.34 3.08
C VAL A 66 -3.81 8.57 4.40
N GLU A 67 -4.33 9.47 5.23
CA GLU A 67 -3.87 9.79 6.58
C GLU A 67 -4.11 8.62 7.54
N GLU A 68 -5.33 8.04 7.56
CA GLU A 68 -5.63 6.85 8.37
C GLU A 68 -4.72 5.67 8.00
N ILE A 69 -4.41 5.49 6.71
CA ILE A 69 -3.48 4.45 6.25
C ILE A 69 -2.05 4.74 6.72
N LYS A 70 -1.61 6.00 6.70
CA LYS A 70 -0.27 6.37 7.16
C LYS A 70 -0.11 6.09 8.66
N ASP A 71 -1.09 6.50 9.45
CA ASP A 71 -1.15 6.22 10.89
C ASP A 71 -1.25 4.70 11.14
N TYR A 72 -1.96 3.97 10.25
CA TYR A 72 -2.01 2.51 10.27
C TYR A 72 -0.62 1.88 10.09
N LEU A 73 0.21 2.41 9.19
CA LEU A 73 1.51 1.81 8.89
C LEU A 73 2.62 2.24 9.86
N SER A 74 2.45 3.32 10.62
CA SER A 74 3.48 3.88 11.50
C SER A 74 3.49 3.34 12.93
N ASP A 75 2.46 2.61 13.35
CA ASP A 75 2.37 2.08 14.72
C ASP A 75 2.80 0.61 14.72
N ASP A 76 4.03 0.38 15.15
CA ASP A 76 4.67 -0.94 15.26
C ASP A 76 4.27 -1.72 16.53
N SER A 77 3.31 -1.20 17.33
CA SER A 77 2.89 -1.87 18.56
C SER A 77 1.83 -2.97 18.29
N SER A 78 1.96 -4.12 18.96
CA SER A 78 0.97 -5.21 18.88
C SER A 78 -0.45 -4.77 19.30
N ASP A 79 -0.54 -3.75 20.16
CA ASP A 79 -1.81 -3.13 20.57
C ASP A 79 -2.44 -2.28 19.46
N ALA A 80 -1.63 -1.68 18.59
CA ALA A 80 -2.11 -0.93 17.46
C ALA A 80 -2.87 -1.81 16.47
N LEU A 81 -2.40 -3.03 16.23
CA LEU A 81 -3.08 -3.96 15.35
C LEU A 81 -4.52 -4.21 15.83
N ASN A 82 -4.73 -4.44 17.13
CA ASN A 82 -6.07 -4.60 17.69
C ASN A 82 -6.91 -3.32 17.62
N LYS A 83 -6.33 -2.16 17.97
CA LYS A 83 -7.00 -0.85 17.86
C LYS A 83 -7.38 -0.49 16.43
N LYS A 84 -6.66 -1.01 15.43
CA LYS A 84 -6.89 -0.72 14.02
C LYS A 84 -7.76 -1.75 13.31
N LEU A 85 -7.73 -3.02 13.72
CA LEU A 85 -8.57 -4.09 13.15
C LEU A 85 -10.03 -3.99 13.58
N ILE A 86 -10.32 -3.58 14.82
CA ILE A 86 -11.70 -3.46 15.32
C ILE A 86 -12.51 -2.42 14.52
N PRO A 87 -12.03 -1.18 14.28
CA PRO A 87 -12.74 -0.22 13.45
C PRO A 87 -12.87 -0.66 12.00
N LEU A 88 -11.86 -1.34 11.46
CA LEU A 88 -11.90 -1.86 10.09
C LEU A 88 -12.99 -2.92 9.92
N ARG A 89 -13.09 -3.84 10.90
CA ARG A 89 -14.13 -4.84 10.95
C ARG A 89 -15.53 -4.21 11.02
N GLN A 90 -15.71 -3.17 11.84
CA GLN A 90 -16.97 -2.43 11.91
C GLN A 90 -17.33 -1.76 10.57
N LYS A 91 -16.35 -1.13 9.88
CA LYS A 91 -16.57 -0.57 8.54
C LYS A 91 -16.98 -1.63 7.52
N ILE A 92 -16.39 -2.83 7.56
CA ILE A 92 -16.77 -3.95 6.71
C ILE A 92 -18.21 -4.39 7.00
N GLU A 93 -18.54 -4.62 8.28
CA GLU A 93 -19.88 -5.06 8.71
C GLU A 93 -20.96 -4.03 8.30
N GLN A 94 -20.70 -2.73 8.45
CA GLN A 94 -21.61 -1.68 7.99
C GLN A 94 -21.83 -1.69 6.48
N ARG A 95 -20.79 -1.97 5.68
CA ARG A 95 -20.94 -2.05 4.22
C ARG A 95 -21.76 -3.26 3.80
N ILE A 96 -21.61 -4.40 4.49
CA ILE A 96 -22.42 -5.59 4.24
C ILE A 96 -23.90 -5.33 4.56
N GLN A 97 -24.20 -4.57 5.61
CA GLN A 97 -25.58 -4.23 6.00
C GLN A 97 -26.27 -3.22 5.09
N ASN A 98 -25.50 -2.42 4.35
CA ASN A 98 -26.00 -1.39 3.44
C ASN A 98 -26.04 -1.84 1.95
N LEU A 99 -25.77 -3.12 1.69
CA LEU A 99 -25.96 -3.79 0.39
C LEU A 99 -27.35 -4.43 0.34
#